data_AF-B2X287-F1
#
_entry.id   AF-B2X287-F1
#
_cell.length_a   1.000
_cell.length_b   1.000
_cell.length_c   1.000
_cell.angle_alpha   90.00
_cell.angle_beta   90.00
_cell.angle_gamma   90.00
#
_symmetry.space_group_name_H-M   'P 1'
#
loop_
_entity.id
_entity.type
_entity.pdbx_description
1 polymer ?
#
loop_
_entity_poly.entity_id
_entity_poly.type
_entity_poly.pdbx_seq_one_letter_code
_entity_poly.pdbx_strand_id
1 'polypeptide(L)' 'KPGHFSRTLAKGPNTTTWIWNLHADAHDFDSHTSDLEEISRKVFSAHFGQLGIILIWLSG' A
#
# COMPACT_ATOMS: atom_id res chain seq x y z
N LYS A 1 -6.06 7.01 -8.59
CA LYS A 1 -7.12 6.00 -8.83
C LYS A 1 -6.94 4.90 -7.79
N PRO A 2 -7.92 4.60 -6.92
CA PRO A 2 -7.76 3.53 -5.95
C PRO A 2 -7.48 2.20 -6.66
N GLY A 3 -6.55 1.41 -6.13
CA GLY A 3 -6.12 0.15 -6.73
C GLY A 3 -5.14 0.29 -7.90
N HIS A 4 -4.58 1.49 -8.15
CA HIS A 4 -3.60 1.69 -9.24
C HIS A 4 -2.35 0.81 -9.11
N PHE A 5 -2.04 0.38 -7.90
CA PHE A 5 -0.89 -0.47 -7.58
C PHE A 5 -1.09 -1.92 -8.05
N SER A 6 -2.32 -2.34 -8.35
CA SER A 6 -2.65 -3.68 -8.82
C SER A 6 -3.34 -3.59 -10.18
N ARG A 7 -2.79 -4.28 -11.20
CA ARG A 7 -3.40 -4.31 -12.55
C ARG A 7 -4.82 -4.89 -12.54
N THR A 8 -5.09 -5.80 -11.60
CA THR A 8 -6.41 -6.42 -11.40
C THR A 8 -7.40 -5.40 -10.82
N LEU A 9 -6.98 -4.59 -9.85
CA LEU A 9 -7.84 -3.62 -9.19
C LEU A 9 -7.98 -2.31 -9.96
N ALA A 10 -6.98 -1.94 -10.78
CA ALA A 10 -6.95 -0.67 -11.53
C ALA A 10 -8.13 -0.48 -12.50
N LYS A 11 -8.83 -1.57 -12.85
CA LYS A 11 -10.04 -1.56 -13.70
C LYS A 11 -11.30 -1.05 -12.99
N GLY A 12 -11.25 -0.86 -11.67
CA GLY A 12 -12.36 -0.38 -10.85
C GLY A 12 -13.27 -1.50 -10.30
N PRO A 13 -14.23 -1.13 -9.42
CA PRO A 13 -15.04 -2.09 -8.68
C PRO A 13 -16.17 -2.68 -9.51
N ASN A 14 -16.05 -3.96 -9.88
CA ASN A 14 -17.15 -4.74 -10.47
C ASN A 14 -17.97 -5.52 -9.42
N THR A 15 -17.38 -5.80 -8.26
CA THR A 15 -18.02 -6.50 -7.13
C THR A 15 -17.57 -5.86 -5.82
N THR A 16 -18.29 -6.13 -4.72
CA THR A 16 -17.91 -5.63 -3.39
C THR A 16 -16.60 -6.25 -2.88
N THR A 17 -16.24 -7.47 -3.34
CA THR A 17 -14.93 -8.08 -3.08
C THR A 17 -13.77 -7.19 -3.49
N TRP A 18 -13.94 -6.38 -4.54
CA TRP A 18 -12.92 -5.43 -4.99
C TRP A 18 -12.50 -4.46 -3.88
N ILE A 19 -13.44 -4.01 -3.05
CA ILE A 19 -13.15 -3.09 -1.93
C ILE A 19 -12.29 -3.79 -0.88
N TRP A 20 -12.56 -5.06 -0.59
CA TRP A 20 -11.79 -5.82 0.38
C TRP A 20 -10.37 -6.09 -0.12
N ASN A 21 -10.24 -6.51 -1.38
CA ASN A 21 -8.92 -6.72 -2.02
C ASN A 21 -8.14 -5.40 -2.10
N LEU A 22 -8.81 -4.27 -2.34
CA LEU A 22 -8.16 -2.95 -2.32
C LEU A 22 -7.43 -2.67 -1.00
N HIS A 23 -8.02 -3.02 0.14
CA HIS A 23 -7.40 -2.78 1.45
C HIS A 23 -6.38 -3.87 1.79
N ALA A 24 -6.70 -5.14 1.52
CA ALA A 24 -5.81 -6.26 1.80
C ALA A 24 -4.48 -6.14 1.04
N ASP A 25 -4.53 -5.71 -0.23
CA ASP A 25 -3.37 -5.67 -1.10
C ASP A 25 -2.58 -4.35 -0.99
N ALA A 26 -3.06 -3.36 -0.21
CA ALA A 26 -2.48 -2.01 -0.22
C ALA A 26 -1.00 -1.98 0.21
N HIS A 27 -0.60 -2.86 1.14
CA HIS A 27 0.78 -2.94 1.66
C HIS A 27 1.51 -4.22 1.22
N ASP A 28 0.92 -5.02 0.33
CA ASP A 28 1.55 -6.18 -0.26
C ASP A 28 2.45 -5.77 -1.43
N PHE A 29 3.58 -5.13 -1.13
CA PHE A 29 4.42 -4.50 -2.15
C PHE A 29 5.02 -5.50 -3.16
N ASP A 30 5.21 -6.76 -2.76
CA ASP A 30 5.71 -7.82 -3.62
C ASP A 30 4.69 -8.20 -4.71
N SER A 31 3.38 -8.04 -4.46
CA SER A 31 2.35 -8.27 -5.50
C SER A 31 2.17 -7.08 -6.45
N HIS A 32 2.73 -5.90 -6.11
CA HIS A 32 2.64 -4.71 -6.97
C HIS A 32 3.66 -4.73 -8.10
N THR A 33 4.87 -5.25 -7.82
CA THR A 33 6.02 -5.25 -8.73
C THR A 33 7.01 -6.35 -8.32
N SER A 34 7.78 -6.86 -9.26
CA SER A 34 8.90 -7.79 -8.98
C SER A 34 10.25 -7.08 -8.82
N ASP A 35 10.27 -5.74 -8.91
CA ASP A 35 11.48 -4.94 -8.75
C ASP A 35 11.81 -4.73 -7.26
N LEU A 36 12.87 -5.40 -6.80
CA LEU A 36 13.33 -5.32 -5.41
C LEU A 36 13.78 -3.90 -5.01
N GLU A 37 14.26 -3.08 -5.93
CA GLU A 37 14.62 -1.69 -5.63
C GLU A 37 13.36 -0.87 -5.32
N GLU A 38 12.33 -0.99 -6.15
CA GLU A 38 11.04 -0.32 -5.92
C GLU A 38 10.39 -0.77 -4.62
N ILE A 39 10.38 -2.09 -4.35
CA ILE A 39 9.85 -2.67 -3.11
C ILE A 39 10.62 -2.10 -1.91
N SER A 40 11.95 -2.12 -1.96
CA SER A 40 12.79 -1.59 -0.88
C SER A 40 12.55 -0.10 -0.62
N ARG A 41 12.36 0.71 -1.68
CA ARG A 41 12.03 2.13 -1.55
C ARG A 41 10.67 2.37 -0.90
N LYS A 42 9.65 1.56 -1.22
CA LYS A 42 8.32 1.62 -0.57
C LYS A 42 8.41 1.25 0.91
N VAL A 43 9.10 0.15 1.22
CA VAL A 43 9.34 -0.29 2.60
C VAL A 43 10.07 0.80 3.39
N PHE A 44 11.17 1.33 2.88
CA PHE A 44 11.92 2.41 3.53
C PHE A 44 11.04 3.63 3.82
N SER A 45 10.25 4.07 2.84
CA SER A 45 9.37 5.24 3.00
C SER A 45 8.23 4.98 4.00
N ALA A 46 7.64 3.78 3.99
CA ALA A 46 6.58 3.40 4.93
C ALA A 46 7.06 3.41 6.39
N HIS A 47 8.32 3.03 6.65
CA HIS A 47 8.91 3.13 7.98
C HIS A 47 8.94 4.57 8.50
N PHE A 48 9.29 5.55 7.67
CA PHE A 48 9.24 6.97 8.08
C PHE A 48 7.81 7.45 8.35
N GLY A 49 6.83 6.97 7.57
CA GLY A 49 5.42 7.23 7.86
C GLY A 49 5.03 6.71 9.25
N GLN A 50 5.41 5.48 9.58
CA GLN A 50 5.14 4.88 10.88
C GLN A 50 5.86 5.62 12.02
N LEU A 51 7.14 5.98 11.85
CA LEU A 51 7.88 6.79 12.82
C LEU A 51 7.20 8.14 13.05
N GLY A 52 6.67 8.79 12.00
CA GLY A 52 5.91 10.03 12.12
C GLY A 52 4.67 9.88 13.01
N ILE A 53 3.87 8.83 12.80
CA ILE A 53 2.71 8.52 13.65
C ILE A 53 3.13 8.26 15.11
N ILE A 54 4.22 7.54 15.32
CA ILE A 54 4.77 7.29 16.67
C ILE A 54 5.18 8.61 17.34
N LEU A 55 5.89 9.50 16.64
CA LEU A 55 6.31 10.79 17.20
C LEU A 55 5.12 11.71 17.50
N ILE A 56 4.08 11.70 16.66
CA ILE A 56 2.82 12.40 16.95
C ILE A 56 2.16 11.82 18.21
N TRP A 57 2.10 10.50 18.33
CA TRP A 57 1.53 9.83 19.52
C TRP A 57 2.30 10.18 20.80
N LEU A 58 3.64 10.24 20.76
CA LEU A 58 4.48 10.63 21.90
C LEU A 58 4.38 12.12 22.26
N SER A 59 3.91 12.97 21.35
CA SER A 59 3.77 14.42 21.60
C SER A 59 2.49 14.82 22.34
N GLY A 60 1.50 13.91 22.42
CA GLY A 60 0.25 14.11 23.15
C GLY A 60 0.36 13.81 24.63
#